data_AF-A0A553RM17-F1
#
_entry.id   AF-A0A553RM17-F1
#
_cell.length_a   1.000
_cell.length_b   1.000
_cell.length_c   1.000
_cell.angle_alpha   90.00
_cell.angle_beta   90.00
_cell.angle_gamma   90.00
#
_symmetry.space_group_name_H-M   'P 1'
#
loop_
_entity.id
_entity.type
_entity.pdbx_description
1 polymer ?
#
loop_
_entity_poly.entity_id
_entity_poly.type
_entity_poly.pdbx_seq_one_letter_code
_entity_poly.pdbx_strand_id
1 'polypeptide(L)' 'MSKLDVPLEEVMARQSPVCDPEPMDSEDMLFMLYTSGSTGKPKGIVHTQAGYLLYTSLTHQ' A
#
# COMPACT_ATOMS: atom_id res chain seq x y z
N MET A 1 5.74 5.92 28.27
CA MET A 1 5.26 4.96 27.27
C MET A 1 3.87 4.51 27.69
N SER A 2 2.89 4.74 26.82
CA SER A 2 1.53 4.23 26.96
C SER A 2 1.55 2.69 26.93
N LYS A 3 0.45 2.04 27.34
CA LYS A 3 0.28 0.58 27.22
C LYS A 3 0.44 0.07 25.77
N LEU A 4 0.28 0.95 24.78
CA LEU A 4 0.38 0.64 23.35
C LEU A 4 1.79 0.87 22.80
N ASP A 5 2.67 1.53 23.54
CA ASP A 5 4.01 1.84 23.07
C ASP A 5 4.94 0.66 23.34
N VAL A 6 5.69 0.23 22.32
CA VAL A 6 6.68 -0.85 22.41
C VAL A 6 8.02 -0.38 21.86
N PRO A 7 9.16 -0.78 22.45
CA PRO A 7 10.48 -0.43 21.91
C PRO A 7 10.67 -1.03 20.51
N LEU A 8 11.08 -0.19 19.55
CA LEU A 8 11.26 -0.59 18.15
C LEU A 8 12.27 -1.74 18.02
N GLU A 9 13.40 -1.62 18.73
CA GLU A 9 14.51 -2.57 18.69
C GLU A 9 14.07 -3.96 19.15
N GLU A 10 13.26 -4.03 20.21
CA GLU A 10 12.75 -5.29 20.75
C GLU A 10 11.77 -5.99 19.80
N VAL A 11 10.95 -5.22 19.09
CA VAL A 11 9.97 -5.78 18.14
C VAL A 11 10.66 -6.21 16.85
N MET A 12 11.58 -5.40 16.33
CA MET A 12 12.36 -5.72 15.13
C MET A 12 13.25 -6.95 15.34
N ALA A 13 13.84 -7.13 16.52
CA ALA A 13 14.66 -8.31 16.82
C ALA A 13 13.89 -9.64 16.76
N ARG A 14 12.55 -9.60 16.79
CA ARG A 14 11.68 -10.79 16.68
C ARG A 14 11.18 -11.04 15.25
N GLN A 15 11.44 -10.14 14.31
CA GLN A 15 11.01 -10.29 12.92
C GLN A 15 12.08 -10.97 12.07
N SER A 16 11.65 -11.59 10.98
CA SER A 16 12.55 -12.10 9.96
C SER A 16 13.31 -10.93 9.29
N PRO A 17 14.61 -11.07 9.01
CA PRO A 17 15.34 -10.10 8.20
C PRO A 17 14.95 -10.16 6.72
N VAL A 18 14.21 -11.20 6.31
CA VAL A 18 13.75 -11.42 4.94
C VAL A 18 12.22 -11.46 4.93
N CYS A 19 11.64 -10.67 4.03
CA CYS A 19 10.21 -10.68 3.73
C CYS A 19 10.09 -10.94 2.23
N ASP A 20 9.75 -12.18 1.86
CA ASP A 20 9.55 -12.53 0.46
C ASP A 20 8.31 -11.81 -0.09
N PRO A 21 8.35 -11.29 -1.34
CA PRO A 21 7.20 -10.64 -1.93
C PRO A 21 6.09 -11.64 -2.21
N GLU A 22 4.86 -11.26 -1.90
CA GLU A 22 3.69 -12.05 -2.28
C GLU A 22 3.47 -11.96 -3.80
N PRO A 23 3.28 -13.09 -4.51
CA PRO A 23 2.88 -13.08 -5.90
C PRO A 23 1.44 -12.57 -6.04
N MET A 24 1.22 -11.61 -6.94
CA MET A 24 -0.07 -10.96 -7.14
C MET A 24 -0.48 -11.05 -8.61
N ASP A 25 -1.79 -11.14 -8.88
CA ASP A 25 -2.33 -11.02 -10.23
C ASP A 25 -2.22 -9.56 -10.70
N SER A 26 -2.14 -9.39 -12.02
CA SER A 26 -2.11 -8.08 -12.68
C SER A 26 -3.30 -7.20 -12.29
N GLU A 27 -4.46 -7.82 -12.07
CA GLU A 27 -5.72 -7.15 -11.71
C GLU A 27 -6.00 -7.12 -10.20
N ASP A 28 -5.09 -7.59 -9.36
CA ASP A 28 -5.23 -7.41 -7.92
C ASP A 28 -5.14 -5.93 -7.53
N MET A 29 -5.86 -5.55 -6.47
CA MET A 29 -5.87 -4.18 -5.97
C MET A 29 -4.49 -3.78 -5.44
N LEU A 30 -3.93 -2.70 -5.98
CA LEU A 30 -2.68 -2.11 -5.53
C LEU A 30 -2.92 -1.08 -4.42
N PHE A 31 -3.83 -0.14 -4.66
CA PHE A 31 -4.27 0.83 -3.64
C PHE A 31 -5.67 1.39 -3.93
N MET A 32 -6.25 1.98 -2.89
CA MET A 32 -7.47 2.78 -2.98
C MET A 32 -7.17 4.24 -2.60
N LEU A 33 -7.49 5.17 -3.49
CA LEU A 33 -7.34 6.60 -3.28
C LEU A 33 -8.71 7.25 -3.10
N TYR A 34 -8.97 7.78 -1.90
CA TYR A 34 -10.19 8.54 -1.63
C TYR A 34 -10.07 9.97 -2.16
N THR A 35 -11.06 10.39 -2.94
CA THR A 35 -11.13 11.74 -3.52
C THR A 35 -12.45 12.41 -3.16
N SER A 36 -12.47 13.74 -3.07
CA SER A 36 -13.69 14.50 -2.87
C SER A 36 -14.59 14.35 -4.10
N GLY A 37 -15.80 13.82 -3.88
CA GLY A 37 -16.83 13.70 -4.91
C GLY A 37 -17.79 14.89 -4.92
N SER A 38 -18.36 15.22 -6.07
CA SER A 38 -19.39 16.27 -6.21
C SER A 38 -20.69 15.97 -5.44
N THR A 39 -20.93 14.71 -5.07
CA THR A 39 -22.15 14.23 -4.39
C THR A 39 -21.99 14.09 -2.87
N GLY A 40 -20.97 14.70 -2.26
CA GLY A 40 -20.80 14.82 -0.81
C GLY A 40 -20.15 13.63 -0.10
N LYS A 41 -20.17 12.43 -0.68
CA LYS A 41 -19.40 11.27 -0.17
C LYS A 41 -18.08 11.12 -0.95
N PRO A 42 -16.94 10.91 -0.26
CA PRO A 42 -15.68 10.61 -0.93
C PRO A 42 -15.78 9.34 -1.79
N LYS A 43 -15.18 9.36 -2.98
CA LYS A 43 -15.10 8.21 -3.88
C LYS A 43 -13.80 7.45 -3.63
N GLY A 44 -13.87 6.14 -3.45
CA GLY A 44 -12.69 5.27 -3.38
C GLY A 44 -12.28 4.79 -4.76
N ILE A 45 -11.25 5.40 -5.35
CA ILE A 45 -10.71 5.02 -6.65
C ILE A 45 -9.75 3.86 -6.43
N VAL A 46 -9.96 2.75 -7.13
CA VAL A 46 -9.08 1.57 -7.07
C VAL A 46 -8.14 1.59 -8.27
N HIS A 47 -6.85 1.37 -8.00
CA HIS A 47 -5.85 1.08 -9.03
C HIS A 47 -5.35 -0.37 -8.86
N THR A 48 -5.25 -1.11 -9.97
CA THR A 48 -4.72 -2.48 -10.01
C THR A 48 -3.22 -2.49 -10.27
N GLN A 49 -2.57 -3.63 -10.00
CA GLN A 49 -1.10 -3.72 -9.96
C GLN A 49 -0.41 -3.39 -11.29
N ALA A 50 -0.59 -4.22 -12.31
CA ALA A 50 0.26 -4.18 -13.50
C ALA A 50 0.03 -2.92 -14.33
N GLY A 51 -1.22 -2.54 -14.58
CA GLY A 51 -1.56 -1.39 -15.40
C GLY A 51 -1.05 -0.07 -14.82
N TYR A 52 -1.23 0.12 -13.51
CA TYR A 52 -0.74 1.33 -12.83
C TYR A 52 0.79 1.39 -12.83
N LEU A 53 1.46 0.32 -12.39
CA LEU A 53 2.91 0.28 -12.30
C LEU A 53 3.58 0.43 -13.67
N LEU A 54 3.00 -0.16 -14.72
CA LEU A 54 3.49 0.03 -16.08
C LEU A 54 3.45 1.50 -16.48
N TYR A 55 2.29 2.16 -16.34
CA TYR A 55 2.16 3.58 -16.67
C TYR A 55 3.16 4.43 -15.86
N THR A 56 3.23 4.23 -14.54
CA THR A 56 4.19 4.94 -13.67
C THR A 56 5.62 4.73 -14.14
N SER A 57 6.04 3.49 -14.45
CA SER A 57 7.40 3.22 -14.92
C SER A 57 7.73 3.97 -16.21
N LEU A 58 6.76 4.11 -17.12
CA LEU A 58 6.93 4.78 -18.40
C LEU A 58 6.94 6.31 -18.27
N THR A 59 6.30 6.88 -17.24
CA THR A 59 6.06 8.33 -17.16
C THR A 59 6.64 9.03 -15.92
N HIS A 60 7.41 8.35 -15.06
CA HIS A 60 7.90 8.93 -13.80
C HIS A 60 9.00 10.00 -13.93
N GLN A 61 9.51 10.27 -15.14
CA GLN A 61 10.59 11.23 -15.39
C GLN A 61 10.14 12.69 -15.22
#